data_AF-A0A937PZS2-F1
#
_entry.id   AF-A0A937PZS2-F1
#
_cell.length_a   1.000
_cell.length_b   1.000
_cell.length_c   1.000
_cell.angle_alpha   90.00
_cell.angle_beta   90.00
_cell.angle_gamma   90.00
#
_symmetry.space_group_name_H-M   'P 1'
#
loop_
_entity.id
_entity.type
_entity.pdbx_description
1 polymer ?
#
loop_
_entity_poly.entity_id
_entity_poly.type
_entity_poly.pdbx_seq_one_letter_code
_entity_poly.pdbx_strand_id
1 'polypeptide(L)'
;MGEHWRIPDIRRRWIWLVLFVTIVVAAATLVHLCGWPGRASEDPNTWTTAEWHYHGRLIRRVVQKWQNSAGIHRGTKDSHKPYLIIDTNEPAIWIEDAGRIRKDARMRLPASMKWRLYHRAPKSDKTLSGLIRLRFAQRLVAEQFYLVGTDGTPCYLSILFGPGTSSQYGFSRWAFKKMPSSYQWQDEPQEQGRSVIVSEDEYERNTALIQSQSAAATSRTQPHEQVPPVVRQNEARWLAVEKELYLEIERQFSALGYNLTGLRVYEGPAMTAGLARAEGRKLGWIDKIYKSRRTDWKTSQVDLKIDYLGDDVWYAVSDPNRRSWIRDKCLDVEILVKAEGTLSRKKRKEWIRKGRMAAKIRPEQPSPWRATLDNGISVELIGICFCPSDGREWWGPDGSILDYIPYYISTTYRHGPDERAYDFAYKVIWPDGMPQRGYSFGVTEYIRHHTGGGLKDRFGDDSQFKGHQRIYVFKQSVEKT
;
A
#
# COMPACT_ATOMS: atom_id res chain seq x y z
N MET A 1 -44.29 -63.98 47.20
CA MET A 1 -44.24 -62.53 47.45
C MET A 1 -43.03 -61.96 46.73
N GLY A 2 -43.23 -60.98 45.83
CA GLY A 2 -42.14 -60.20 45.24
C GLY A 2 -42.14 -60.09 43.72
N GLU A 3 -43.20 -59.55 43.10
CA GLU A 3 -43.16 -59.13 41.70
C GLU A 3 -42.41 -57.80 41.58
N HIS A 4 -41.15 -57.87 41.15
CA HIS A 4 -40.34 -56.71 40.79
C HIS A 4 -40.79 -56.15 39.44
N TRP A 5 -41.57 -55.06 39.47
CA TRP A 5 -41.90 -54.25 38.31
C TRP A 5 -40.64 -53.62 37.70
N ARG A 6 -40.18 -54.16 36.55
CA ARG A 6 -39.13 -53.54 35.74
C ARG A 6 -39.71 -52.33 35.01
N ILE A 7 -39.38 -51.14 35.50
CA ILE A 7 -39.68 -49.88 34.82
C ILE A 7 -39.01 -49.91 33.42
N PRO A 8 -39.70 -49.54 32.33
CA PRO A 8 -39.16 -49.67 30.97
C PRO A 8 -37.93 -48.78 30.77
N ASP A 9 -36.86 -49.39 30.25
CA ASP A 9 -35.54 -48.81 29.93
C ASP A 9 -35.60 -47.54 29.05
N ILE A 10 -36.74 -47.31 28.38
CA ILE A 10 -37.02 -46.17 27.50
C ILE A 10 -36.98 -44.84 28.26
N ARG A 11 -37.57 -44.76 29.47
CA ARG A 11 -37.56 -43.50 30.25
C ARG A 11 -36.14 -43.10 30.66
N ARG A 12 -35.30 -44.09 30.95
CA ARG A 12 -33.89 -43.85 31.32
C ARG A 12 -33.10 -43.30 30.15
N ARG A 13 -33.26 -43.86 28.95
CA ARG A 13 -32.60 -43.37 27.73
C ARG A 13 -33.03 -41.96 27.35
N TRP A 14 -34.32 -41.63 27.52
CA TRP A 14 -34.83 -40.29 27.24
C TRP A 14 -34.24 -39.23 28.19
N ILE A 15 -34.14 -39.55 29.48
CA ILE A 15 -33.52 -38.66 30.47
C ILE A 15 -32.04 -38.42 30.12
N TRP A 16 -31.29 -39.46 29.74
CA TRP A 16 -29.89 -39.31 29.32
C TRP A 16 -29.74 -38.47 28.06
N LEU A 17 -30.63 -38.63 27.08
CA LEU A 17 -30.63 -37.82 25.86
C LEU A 17 -30.86 -36.34 26.17
N VAL A 18 -31.89 -36.02 26.98
CA VAL A 18 -32.20 -34.65 27.37
C VAL A 18 -31.06 -34.03 28.17
N LEU A 19 -30.48 -34.79 29.11
CA LEU A 19 -29.34 -34.31 29.90
C LEU A 19 -28.14 -34.03 28.99
N PHE A 20 -27.84 -34.92 28.05
CA PHE A 20 -26.75 -34.76 27.08
C PHE A 20 -26.97 -33.52 26.20
N VAL A 21 -28.16 -33.34 25.64
CA VAL A 21 -28.50 -32.16 24.82
C VAL A 21 -28.38 -30.88 25.64
N THR A 22 -28.87 -30.89 26.88
CA THR A 22 -28.80 -29.73 27.78
C THR A 22 -27.36 -29.38 28.13
N ILE A 23 -26.50 -30.37 28.40
CA ILE A 23 -25.07 -30.17 28.65
C ILE A 23 -24.36 -29.63 27.41
N VAL A 24 -24.66 -30.16 26.22
CA VAL A 24 -24.08 -29.68 24.95
C VAL A 24 -24.51 -28.24 24.67
N VAL A 25 -25.78 -27.90 24.87
CA VAL A 25 -26.29 -26.53 24.70
C VAL A 25 -25.68 -25.60 25.75
N ALA A 26 -25.66 -26.00 27.02
CA ALA A 26 -25.06 -25.20 28.08
C ALA A 26 -23.56 -24.97 27.84
N ALA A 27 -22.81 -26.01 27.45
CA ALA A 27 -21.39 -25.90 27.11
C ALA A 27 -21.18 -25.01 25.87
N ALA A 28 -22.01 -25.14 24.83
CA ALA A 28 -21.95 -24.26 23.66
C ALA A 28 -22.24 -22.80 24.03
N THR A 29 -23.22 -22.57 24.91
CA THR A 29 -23.59 -21.23 25.38
C THR A 29 -22.51 -20.64 26.28
N LEU A 30 -21.90 -21.45 27.15
CA LEU A 30 -20.75 -21.05 27.98
C LEU A 30 -19.52 -20.74 27.12
N VAL A 31 -19.23 -21.54 26.10
CA VAL A 31 -18.15 -21.26 25.13
C VAL A 31 -18.44 -19.96 24.37
N HIS A 32 -19.71 -19.68 24.06
CA HIS A 32 -20.11 -18.47 23.36
C HIS A 32 -20.09 -17.22 24.25
N LEU A 33 -20.47 -17.34 25.53
CA LEU A 33 -20.51 -16.25 26.52
C LEU A 33 -19.14 -15.96 27.13
N CYS A 34 -18.37 -16.99 27.48
CA CYS A 34 -17.05 -16.84 28.08
C CYS A 34 -15.96 -16.57 27.03
N GLY A 35 -16.28 -16.72 25.73
CA GLY A 35 -15.29 -16.80 24.67
C GLY A 35 -14.48 -18.09 24.82
N TRP A 36 -14.25 -18.82 23.74
CA TRP A 36 -13.47 -20.05 23.80
C TRP A 36 -12.09 -19.77 24.42
N PRO A 37 -11.70 -20.40 25.55
CA PRO A 37 -10.38 -20.21 26.18
C PRO A 37 -9.22 -20.82 25.34
N GLY A 38 -9.52 -21.25 24.11
CA GLY A 38 -8.57 -21.65 23.08
C GLY A 38 -8.12 -20.48 22.21
N ARG A 39 -8.22 -19.23 22.70
CA ARG A 39 -7.23 -18.23 22.35
C ARG A 39 -5.92 -18.76 22.91
N ALA A 40 -5.26 -19.65 22.16
CA ALA A 40 -3.84 -19.94 22.34
C ALA A 40 -3.23 -18.60 22.67
N SER A 41 -2.64 -18.48 23.87
CA SER A 41 -2.04 -17.24 24.35
C SER A 41 -1.41 -16.59 23.14
N GLU A 42 -2.04 -15.51 22.65
CA GLU A 42 -1.51 -14.76 21.53
C GLU A 42 -0.12 -14.46 22.04
N ASP A 43 0.89 -15.14 21.49
CA ASP A 43 2.26 -14.88 21.86
C ASP A 43 2.32 -13.35 21.75
N PRO A 44 2.66 -12.61 22.81
CA PRO A 44 2.63 -11.14 22.74
C PRO A 44 3.51 -10.61 21.59
N ASN A 45 4.28 -11.50 20.95
CA ASN A 45 5.06 -11.28 19.75
C ASN A 45 4.37 -11.63 18.41
N THR A 46 3.14 -12.18 18.38
CA THR A 46 2.41 -12.46 17.13
C THR A 46 1.77 -11.18 16.60
N TRP A 47 2.53 -10.51 15.74
CA TRP A 47 2.11 -9.39 14.94
C TRP A 47 0.82 -9.62 14.19
N THR A 48 0.00 -8.58 14.17
CA THR A 48 -1.25 -8.56 13.40
C THR A 48 -0.97 -8.49 11.89
N THR A 49 -1.91 -8.93 11.06
CA THR A 49 -1.71 -8.91 9.59
C THR A 49 -1.58 -7.48 9.07
N ALA A 50 -2.32 -6.55 9.70
CA ALA A 50 -2.23 -5.12 9.48
C ALA A 50 -0.82 -4.58 9.69
N GLU A 51 -0.20 -4.85 10.84
CA GLU A 51 1.14 -4.34 11.14
C GLU A 51 2.19 -4.84 10.13
N TRP A 52 2.08 -6.11 9.72
CA TRP A 52 2.94 -6.66 8.67
C TRP A 52 2.81 -5.88 7.36
N HIS A 53 1.59 -5.63 6.89
CA HIS A 53 1.38 -4.88 5.66
C HIS A 53 1.80 -3.40 5.79
N TYR A 54 1.63 -2.81 6.97
CA TYR A 54 2.05 -1.43 7.25
C TYR A 54 3.58 -1.29 7.17
N HIS A 55 4.32 -2.08 7.96
CA HIS A 55 5.79 -2.04 7.94
C HIS A 55 6.35 -2.43 6.57
N GLY A 56 5.73 -3.42 5.93
CA GLY A 56 6.06 -3.77 4.56
C GLY A 56 5.96 -2.61 3.58
N ARG A 57 4.87 -1.84 3.65
CA ARG A 57 4.70 -0.65 2.81
C ARG A 57 5.73 0.43 3.11
N LEU A 58 6.06 0.67 4.37
CA LEU A 58 7.09 1.65 4.72
C LEU A 58 8.49 1.24 4.19
N ILE A 59 8.87 -0.04 4.29
CA ILE A 59 10.10 -0.56 3.65
C ILE A 59 10.07 -0.28 2.15
N ARG A 60 8.94 -0.56 1.49
CA ARG A 60 8.76 -0.28 0.06
C ARG A 60 8.95 1.19 -0.27
N ARG A 61 8.46 2.13 0.57
CA ARG A 61 8.67 3.57 0.36
C ARG A 61 10.16 3.93 0.40
N VAL A 62 10.91 3.42 1.38
CA VAL A 62 12.36 3.67 1.48
C VAL A 62 13.09 3.11 0.25
N VAL A 63 12.77 1.88 -0.15
CA VAL A 63 13.35 1.24 -1.35
C VAL A 63 13.02 2.02 -2.61
N GLN A 64 11.78 2.48 -2.78
CA GLN A 64 11.38 3.28 -3.93
C GLN A 64 12.11 4.63 -3.97
N LYS A 65 12.22 5.32 -2.84
CA LYS A 65 13.00 6.57 -2.73
C LYS A 65 14.46 6.34 -3.12
N TRP A 66 15.04 5.22 -2.71
CA TRP A 66 16.41 4.84 -3.10
C TRP A 66 16.54 4.60 -4.59
N GLN A 67 15.65 3.80 -5.19
CA GLN A 67 15.64 3.53 -6.62
C GLN A 67 15.47 4.80 -7.46
N ASN A 68 14.55 5.69 -7.05
CA ASN A 68 14.35 6.97 -7.73
C ASN A 68 15.61 7.84 -7.66
N SER A 69 16.21 7.94 -6.47
CA SER A 69 17.43 8.74 -6.25
C SER A 69 18.61 8.18 -7.05
N ALA A 70 18.74 6.85 -7.13
CA ALA A 70 19.78 6.21 -7.90
C ALA A 70 19.54 6.27 -9.44
N GLY A 71 18.28 6.25 -9.87
CA GLY A 71 17.88 6.27 -11.28
C GLY A 71 18.07 7.62 -11.97
N ILE A 72 17.96 8.73 -11.23
CA ILE A 72 18.17 10.10 -11.75
C ILE A 72 19.61 10.29 -12.28
N HIS A 73 20.58 9.54 -11.76
CA HIS A 73 22.00 9.71 -12.03
C HIS A 73 22.52 8.93 -13.27
N ARG A 74 21.65 8.59 -14.24
CA ARG A 74 22.03 7.81 -15.44
C ARG A 74 23.13 8.45 -16.31
N GLY A 75 23.43 9.73 -16.15
CA GLY A 75 24.45 10.45 -16.94
C GLY A 75 25.73 10.84 -16.21
N THR A 76 25.79 10.72 -14.89
CA THR A 76 26.98 11.10 -14.11
C THR A 76 27.86 9.86 -13.92
N LYS A 77 29.11 9.91 -14.40
CA LYS A 77 30.13 8.87 -14.17
C LYS A 77 30.15 8.51 -12.69
N ASP A 78 29.73 7.28 -12.36
CA ASP A 78 29.70 6.46 -11.12
C ASP A 78 29.99 7.01 -9.71
N SER A 79 30.26 8.29 -9.53
CA SER A 79 30.88 8.85 -8.33
C SER A 79 29.91 9.18 -7.21
N HIS A 80 28.60 9.25 -7.47
CA HIS A 80 27.63 9.61 -6.44
C HIS A 80 26.29 8.88 -6.61
N LYS A 81 26.20 7.67 -6.05
CA LYS A 81 24.92 6.95 -5.93
C LYS A 81 24.63 6.71 -4.45
N PRO A 82 23.41 6.95 -3.99
CA PRO A 82 23.04 6.68 -2.62
C PRO A 82 23.08 5.18 -2.32
N TYR A 83 23.37 4.85 -1.07
CA TYR A 83 23.33 3.48 -0.55
C TYR A 83 21.98 3.23 0.13
N LEU A 84 21.44 2.03 -0.07
CA LEU A 84 20.36 1.51 0.77
C LEU A 84 21.00 0.68 1.88
N ILE A 85 20.81 1.10 3.11
CA ILE A 85 21.35 0.43 4.29
C ILE A 85 20.24 -0.36 4.97
N ILE A 86 20.52 -1.62 5.26
CA ILE A 86 19.64 -2.50 6.02
C ILE A 86 20.40 -2.99 7.25
N ASP A 87 19.93 -2.63 8.43
CA ASP A 87 20.48 -3.07 9.71
C ASP A 87 19.43 -3.97 10.40
N THR A 88 19.79 -5.21 10.68
CA THR A 88 18.97 -6.16 11.42
C THR A 88 19.34 -6.19 12.91
N ASN A 89 20.48 -5.61 13.31
CA ASN A 89 20.87 -5.44 14.71
C ASN A 89 20.13 -4.25 15.34
N GLU A 90 20.14 -3.10 14.67
CA GLU A 90 19.17 -2.01 14.88
C GLU A 90 18.11 -2.16 13.79
N PRO A 91 16.96 -2.83 14.03
CA PRO A 91 16.02 -3.21 12.99
C PRO A 91 15.51 -1.97 12.24
N ALA A 92 16.19 -1.61 11.17
CA ALA A 92 16.05 -0.32 10.51
C ALA A 92 16.53 -0.41 9.05
N ILE A 93 15.94 0.44 8.23
CA ILE A 93 16.31 0.60 6.83
C ILE A 93 16.39 2.09 6.52
N TRP A 94 17.44 2.51 5.83
CA TRP A 94 17.59 3.90 5.45
C TRP A 94 18.38 4.12 4.17
N ILE A 95 18.33 5.34 3.66
CA ILE A 95 19.19 5.79 2.58
C ILE A 95 20.36 6.59 3.16
N GLU A 96 21.57 6.24 2.76
CA GLU A 96 22.75 7.07 2.96
C GLU A 96 23.16 7.75 1.67
N ASP A 97 23.38 9.06 1.76
CA ASP A 97 23.82 9.89 0.67
C ASP A 97 25.03 10.70 1.12
N ALA A 98 26.14 10.57 0.41
CA ALA A 98 27.43 11.14 0.83
C ALA A 98 27.89 10.77 2.27
N GLY A 99 27.56 9.57 2.74
CA GLY A 99 27.84 9.14 4.12
C GLY A 99 26.94 9.81 5.18
N ARG A 100 25.86 10.49 4.77
CA ARG A 100 24.86 11.09 5.66
C ARG A 100 23.53 10.36 5.53
N ILE A 101 22.89 10.10 6.67
CA ILE A 101 21.56 9.50 6.70
C ILE A 101 20.52 10.50 6.20
N ARG A 102 19.73 10.10 5.20
CA ARG A 102 18.58 10.86 4.74
C ARG A 102 17.42 10.74 5.72
N LYS A 103 17.07 11.86 6.36
CA LYS A 103 15.99 11.93 7.37
C LYS A 103 14.62 11.53 6.80
N ASP A 104 14.35 11.86 5.54
CA ASP A 104 13.10 11.56 4.83
C ASP A 104 13.00 10.09 4.36
N ALA A 105 14.08 9.34 4.50
CA ALA A 105 14.19 7.97 4.03
C ALA A 105 14.88 7.06 5.05
N ARG A 106 14.62 7.30 6.35
CA ARG A 106 14.96 6.39 7.45
C ARG A 106 13.68 5.84 8.06
N MET A 107 13.64 4.53 8.26
CA MET A 107 12.59 3.89 9.04
C MET A 107 13.22 2.94 10.05
N ARG A 108 12.74 3.02 11.30
CA ARG A 108 12.95 1.99 12.32
C ARG A 108 11.77 1.04 12.31
N LEU A 109 12.07 -0.24 12.31
CA LEU A 109 11.14 -1.33 12.53
C LEU A 109 11.07 -1.59 14.04
N PRO A 110 9.94 -2.05 14.59
CA PRO A 110 9.85 -2.26 16.03
C PRO A 110 10.75 -3.40 16.48
N ALA A 111 11.29 -3.31 17.70
CA ALA A 111 12.28 -4.26 18.23
C ALA A 111 11.76 -5.70 18.36
N SER A 112 10.45 -5.88 18.50
CA SER A 112 9.79 -7.19 18.47
C SER A 112 9.86 -7.85 17.08
N MET A 113 10.25 -7.10 16.06
CA MET A 113 10.35 -7.57 14.69
C MET A 113 11.76 -8.09 14.50
N LYS A 114 11.93 -9.38 14.79
CA LYS A 114 13.21 -10.05 14.58
C LYS A 114 13.30 -10.44 13.12
N TRP A 115 14.33 -9.92 12.44
CA TRP A 115 14.53 -10.14 11.02
C TRP A 115 15.83 -10.87 10.76
N ARG A 116 15.82 -11.70 9.73
CA ARG A 116 17.04 -12.21 9.10
C ARG A 116 17.00 -11.83 7.64
N LEU A 117 18.13 -11.37 7.14
CA LEU A 117 18.30 -10.99 5.76
C LEU A 117 19.00 -12.12 5.00
N TYR A 118 18.31 -12.66 4.00
CA TYR A 118 18.85 -13.70 3.14
C TYR A 118 19.11 -13.14 1.75
N HIS A 119 20.25 -13.48 1.18
CA HIS A 119 20.51 -13.31 -0.24
C HIS A 119 20.22 -14.62 -0.96
N ARG A 120 19.22 -14.62 -1.85
CA ARG A 120 18.97 -15.77 -2.72
C ARG A 120 19.94 -15.76 -3.89
N ALA A 121 20.94 -16.64 -3.85
CA ALA A 121 21.78 -16.93 -4.99
C ALA A 121 21.28 -18.21 -5.69
N PRO A 122 21.52 -18.41 -7.01
CA PRO A 122 21.11 -19.60 -7.74
C PRO A 122 21.55 -20.94 -7.11
N LYS A 123 22.58 -20.92 -6.26
CA LYS A 123 23.20 -22.11 -5.67
C LYS A 123 22.86 -22.33 -4.19
N SER A 124 22.44 -21.30 -3.45
CA SER A 124 22.03 -21.40 -2.04
C SER A 124 21.53 -20.07 -1.49
N ASP A 125 20.68 -20.15 -0.45
CA ASP A 125 20.34 -18.99 0.38
C ASP A 125 21.45 -18.80 1.42
N LYS A 126 22.07 -17.62 1.42
CA LYS A 126 23.08 -17.25 2.43
C LYS A 126 22.50 -16.20 3.38
N THR A 127 22.52 -16.49 4.67
CA THR A 127 22.27 -15.47 5.71
C THR A 127 23.37 -14.43 5.62
N LEU A 128 22.98 -13.17 5.58
CA LEU A 128 23.92 -12.06 5.49
C LEU A 128 24.23 -11.47 6.89
N SER A 129 25.21 -10.58 6.94
CA SER A 129 25.58 -9.83 8.15
C SER A 129 24.42 -8.99 8.69
N GLY A 130 24.54 -8.60 9.97
CA GLY A 130 23.55 -7.75 10.61
C GLY A 130 23.45 -6.35 10.01
N LEU A 131 24.48 -5.86 9.33
CA LEU A 131 24.48 -4.58 8.60
C LEU A 131 24.84 -4.83 7.14
N ILE A 132 24.05 -4.29 6.22
CA ILE A 132 24.24 -4.44 4.78
C ILE A 132 24.10 -3.10 4.08
N ARG A 133 25.00 -2.86 3.13
CA ARG A 133 24.98 -1.70 2.25
C ARG A 133 24.78 -2.14 0.81
N LEU A 134 23.71 -1.65 0.18
CA LEU A 134 23.39 -1.94 -1.21
C LEU A 134 23.66 -0.69 -2.05
N ARG A 135 24.48 -0.83 -3.09
CA ARG A 135 24.67 0.20 -4.10
C ARG A 135 23.88 -0.16 -5.37
N PHE A 136 23.21 0.85 -5.94
CA PHE A 136 22.48 0.68 -7.18
C PHE A 136 23.46 0.53 -8.35
N ALA A 137 23.37 -0.59 -9.08
CA ALA A 137 24.06 -0.74 -10.36
C ALA A 137 23.07 -0.55 -11.51
N GLN A 138 23.53 0.00 -12.64
CA GLN A 138 22.69 0.39 -13.78
C GLN A 138 21.92 -0.76 -14.45
N ARG A 139 22.19 -2.00 -14.07
CA ARG A 139 21.58 -3.22 -14.61
C ARG A 139 21.17 -4.04 -13.40
N LEU A 140 19.88 -4.16 -13.11
CA LEU A 140 19.37 -4.91 -11.96
C LEU A 140 19.00 -6.33 -12.40
N VAL A 141 19.51 -7.37 -11.75
CA VAL A 141 18.82 -8.68 -11.67
C VAL A 141 18.00 -8.65 -10.39
N ALA A 142 16.92 -9.40 -10.38
CA ALA A 142 16.07 -9.71 -9.24
C ALA A 142 16.86 -10.36 -8.09
N GLU A 143 17.75 -9.61 -7.44
CA GLU A 143 18.23 -9.96 -6.12
C GLU A 143 17.01 -9.96 -5.20
N GLN A 144 16.78 -11.13 -4.60
CA GLN A 144 15.69 -11.33 -3.67
C GLN A 144 16.28 -11.30 -2.29
N PHE A 145 15.93 -10.24 -1.58
CA PHE A 145 16.18 -10.14 -0.17
C PHE A 145 14.94 -10.62 0.55
N TYR A 146 15.10 -11.65 1.37
CA TYR A 146 14.05 -12.08 2.27
C TYR A 146 14.31 -11.54 3.65
N LEU A 147 13.29 -10.92 4.19
CA LEU A 147 13.21 -10.60 5.59
C LEU A 147 12.27 -11.61 6.26
N VAL A 148 12.81 -12.44 7.15
CA VAL A 148 12.08 -13.55 7.79
C VAL A 148 11.92 -13.30 9.29
N GLY A 149 10.69 -13.39 9.78
CA GLY A 149 10.37 -13.39 11.22
C GLY A 149 11.01 -14.59 11.93
N THR A 150 11.64 -14.40 13.09
CA THR A 150 12.32 -15.49 13.80
C THR A 150 11.40 -16.36 14.67
N ASP A 151 10.11 -16.06 14.75
CA ASP A 151 9.11 -16.72 15.61
C ASP A 151 8.59 -18.06 15.03
N GLY A 152 9.26 -18.59 14.01
CA GLY A 152 8.88 -19.86 13.38
C GLY A 152 7.67 -19.76 12.47
N THR A 153 7.05 -18.58 12.32
CA THR A 153 6.05 -18.31 11.29
C THR A 153 6.76 -17.67 10.09
N PRO A 154 7.03 -18.44 9.02
CA PRO A 154 7.71 -17.92 7.84
C PRO A 154 6.84 -16.87 7.11
N CYS A 155 6.99 -15.61 7.49
CA CYS A 155 6.50 -14.45 6.77
C CYS A 155 7.68 -13.83 6.03
N TYR A 156 7.51 -13.56 4.73
CA TYR A 156 8.57 -13.03 3.87
C TYR A 156 8.17 -11.66 3.33
N LEU A 157 9.05 -10.69 3.53
CA LEU A 157 9.13 -9.57 2.60
C LEU A 157 10.21 -9.89 1.58
N SER A 158 9.78 -10.08 0.33
CA SER A 158 10.66 -10.19 -0.82
C SER A 158 10.87 -8.81 -1.42
N ILE A 159 12.07 -8.26 -1.29
CA ILE A 159 12.46 -7.05 -2.01
C ILE A 159 13.08 -7.50 -3.32
N LEU A 160 12.35 -7.27 -4.42
CA LEU A 160 12.77 -7.59 -5.78
C LEU A 160 13.30 -6.33 -6.45
N PHE A 161 14.59 -6.34 -6.79
CA PHE A 161 15.22 -5.27 -7.57
C PHE A 161 15.16 -5.63 -9.06
N GLY A 162 14.13 -5.13 -9.78
CA GLY A 162 13.95 -5.41 -11.21
C GLY A 162 14.16 -4.17 -12.10
N PRO A 163 14.66 -4.33 -13.34
CA PRO A 163 14.76 -3.26 -14.33
C PRO A 163 13.39 -3.03 -14.97
N GLY A 164 12.49 -2.36 -14.24
CA GLY A 164 11.17 -1.99 -14.74
C GLY A 164 10.54 -0.95 -13.82
N THR A 165 9.77 -0.02 -14.40
CA THR A 165 9.00 0.99 -13.66
C THR A 165 7.94 0.38 -12.73
N SER A 166 7.69 -0.93 -12.86
CA SER A 166 6.88 -1.75 -11.95
C SER A 166 7.76 -2.81 -11.28
N SER A 167 8.56 -2.39 -10.30
CA SER A 167 9.07 -3.35 -9.33
C SER A 167 7.89 -4.13 -8.73
N GLN A 168 7.78 -5.41 -9.10
CA GLN A 168 6.72 -6.29 -8.59
C GLN A 168 7.07 -6.67 -7.17
N TYR A 169 6.49 -5.96 -6.20
CA TYR A 169 6.61 -6.32 -4.80
C TYR A 169 5.43 -7.20 -4.39
N GLY A 170 5.74 -8.43 -3.99
CA GLY A 170 4.76 -9.35 -3.42
C GLY A 170 4.98 -9.48 -1.92
N PHE A 171 4.02 -9.00 -1.11
CA PHE A 171 3.91 -9.43 0.27
C PHE A 171 3.12 -10.72 0.31
N SER A 172 3.73 -11.78 0.83
CA SER A 172 3.13 -13.10 0.87
C SER A 172 3.35 -13.69 2.27
N ARG A 173 2.27 -13.97 2.98
CA ARG A 173 2.29 -14.67 4.28
C ARG A 173 2.50 -16.19 4.12
N TRP A 174 2.95 -16.66 2.96
CA TRP A 174 3.04 -18.08 2.66
C TRP A 174 4.33 -18.69 3.18
N ALA A 175 4.22 -19.84 3.83
CA ALA A 175 5.36 -20.60 4.34
C ALA A 175 6.25 -21.12 3.20
N PHE A 176 7.58 -21.01 3.36
CA PHE A 176 8.62 -21.47 2.41
C PHE A 176 8.37 -22.88 1.86
N LYS A 177 7.76 -23.75 2.67
CA LYS A 177 7.65 -25.18 2.38
C LYS A 177 6.82 -25.53 1.14
N LYS A 178 6.03 -24.60 0.59
CA LYS A 178 5.27 -24.81 -0.65
C LYS A 178 5.04 -23.50 -1.43
N MET A 179 6.10 -22.77 -1.79
CA MET A 179 5.98 -22.09 -3.09
C MET A 179 5.78 -23.22 -4.12
N PRO A 180 4.68 -23.24 -4.87
CA PRO A 180 4.47 -24.30 -5.84
C PRO A 180 5.68 -24.27 -6.79
N SER A 181 6.21 -25.45 -7.14
CA SER A 181 7.30 -25.57 -8.10
C SER A 181 6.98 -24.91 -9.45
N SER A 182 5.73 -24.52 -9.71
CA SER A 182 5.31 -23.67 -10.83
C SER A 182 5.74 -22.20 -10.73
N TYR A 183 6.29 -21.75 -9.59
CA TYR A 183 7.09 -20.52 -9.49
C TYR A 183 8.60 -20.81 -9.65
N GLN A 184 8.98 -22.02 -10.10
CA GLN A 184 10.19 -22.15 -10.90
C GLN A 184 9.91 -21.33 -12.15
N TRP A 185 10.41 -20.10 -12.16
CA TRP A 185 10.47 -19.29 -13.37
C TRP A 185 11.15 -20.15 -14.42
N GLN A 186 10.36 -20.63 -15.37
CA GLN A 186 10.88 -21.28 -16.55
C GLN A 186 11.75 -20.25 -17.26
N ASP A 187 12.90 -20.74 -17.67
CA ASP A 187 13.91 -20.11 -18.50
C ASP A 187 14.95 -19.26 -17.77
N GLU A 188 16.20 -19.61 -18.09
CA GLU A 188 17.45 -19.02 -17.62
C GLU A 188 17.34 -17.48 -17.61
N PRO A 189 17.81 -16.81 -16.55
CA PRO A 189 17.94 -15.36 -16.61
C PRO A 189 18.98 -15.05 -17.69
N GLN A 190 18.53 -14.52 -18.84
CA GLN A 190 19.42 -13.81 -19.76
C GLN A 190 20.33 -12.89 -18.93
N GLU A 191 21.64 -13.02 -19.14
CA GLU A 191 22.73 -12.49 -18.29
C GLU A 191 22.75 -10.95 -18.15
N GLN A 192 21.78 -10.32 -17.50
CA GLN A 192 21.73 -8.85 -17.44
C GLN A 192 21.31 -8.31 -16.07
N GLY A 193 22.31 -8.09 -15.19
CA GLY A 193 22.27 -7.14 -14.06
C GLY A 193 22.58 -7.67 -12.65
N ARG A 194 22.98 -6.84 -11.66
CA ARG A 194 23.13 -7.15 -10.22
C ARG A 194 23.10 -5.85 -9.39
N SER A 195 22.37 -5.77 -8.27
CA SER A 195 22.79 -4.85 -7.18
C SER A 195 24.08 -5.41 -6.56
N VAL A 196 24.84 -4.58 -5.84
CA VAL A 196 26.10 -5.07 -5.24
C VAL A 196 26.06 -4.79 -3.76
N ILE A 197 26.18 -5.87 -2.98
CA ILE A 197 26.52 -5.78 -1.56
C ILE A 197 27.92 -5.20 -1.48
N VAL A 198 28.04 -4.03 -0.89
CA VAL A 198 29.30 -3.29 -0.77
C VAL A 198 29.97 -3.70 0.53
N SER A 199 31.24 -4.11 0.46
CA SER A 199 32.03 -4.40 1.66
C SER A 199 32.31 -3.12 2.45
N GLU A 200 32.66 -3.24 3.73
CA GLU A 200 33.01 -2.09 4.55
C GLU A 200 34.15 -1.27 3.92
N ASP A 201 35.25 -1.93 3.52
CA ASP A 201 36.39 -1.28 2.88
C ASP A 201 36.03 -0.57 1.57
N GLU A 202 35.11 -1.12 0.78
CA GLU A 202 34.63 -0.46 -0.44
C GLU A 202 33.75 0.75 -0.09
N TYR A 203 32.90 0.63 0.92
CA TYR A 203 32.06 1.72 1.40
C TYR A 203 32.89 2.89 1.94
N GLU A 204 33.87 2.62 2.80
CA GLU A 204 34.75 3.63 3.38
C GLU A 204 35.56 4.36 2.31
N ARG A 205 36.15 3.61 1.35
CA ARG A 205 36.88 4.20 0.22
C ARG A 205 35.99 5.11 -0.63
N ASN A 206 34.78 4.66 -0.95
CA ASN A 206 33.84 5.48 -1.73
C ASN A 206 33.38 6.72 -0.96
N THR A 207 33.11 6.59 0.34
CA THR A 207 32.68 7.70 1.19
C THR A 207 33.79 8.74 1.33
N ALA A 208 35.04 8.33 1.54
CA ALA A 208 36.19 9.22 1.57
C ALA A 208 36.40 9.94 0.24
N LEU A 209 36.25 9.23 -0.88
CA LEU A 209 36.31 9.83 -2.21
C LEU A 209 35.22 10.89 -2.40
N ILE A 210 33.98 10.61 -2.00
CA ILE A 210 32.87 11.57 -2.08
C ILE A 210 33.10 12.79 -1.17
N GLN A 211 33.60 12.56 0.04
CA GLN A 211 33.90 13.65 0.97
C GLN A 211 35.00 14.57 0.43
N SER A 212 36.07 14.01 -0.14
CA SER A 212 37.13 14.81 -0.78
C SER A 212 36.63 15.60 -2.01
N GLN A 213 35.75 15.01 -2.82
CA GLN A 213 35.17 15.69 -3.98
C GLN A 213 34.15 16.78 -3.59
N SER A 214 33.32 16.54 -2.58
CA SER A 214 32.32 17.51 -2.11
C SER A 214 32.95 18.70 -1.40
N ALA A 215 34.08 18.52 -0.72
CA ALA A 215 34.89 19.61 -0.18
C ALA A 215 35.43 20.55 -1.29
N ALA A 216 35.64 20.04 -2.51
CA ALA A 216 36.05 20.84 -3.66
C ALA A 216 34.87 21.51 -4.40
N ALA A 217 33.65 20.99 -4.24
CA ALA A 217 32.46 21.40 -5.01
C ALA A 217 31.51 22.39 -4.27
N THR A 218 31.98 23.02 -3.18
CA THR A 218 31.15 23.75 -2.19
C THR A 218 30.35 24.95 -2.73
N SER A 219 30.44 25.31 -4.02
CA SER A 219 29.72 26.46 -4.60
C SER A 219 28.45 26.10 -5.39
N ARG A 220 28.12 24.83 -5.61
CA ARG A 220 26.95 24.43 -6.41
C ARG A 220 26.08 23.42 -5.66
N THR A 221 25.54 23.83 -4.52
CA THR A 221 24.40 23.12 -3.93
C THR A 221 23.23 23.29 -4.89
N GLN A 222 23.00 22.31 -5.78
CA GLN A 222 21.71 22.25 -6.43
C GLN A 222 20.68 22.18 -5.31
N PRO A 223 19.65 23.05 -5.30
CA PRO A 223 18.58 22.93 -4.34
C PRO A 223 18.01 21.54 -4.54
N HIS A 224 18.29 20.62 -3.62
CA HIS A 224 17.58 19.35 -3.54
C HIS A 224 16.11 19.72 -3.64
N GLU A 225 15.45 19.21 -4.68
CA GLU A 225 14.03 19.33 -4.97
C GLU A 225 13.26 19.30 -3.64
N GLN A 226 12.96 20.49 -3.12
CA GLN A 226 12.49 20.60 -1.75
C GLN A 226 11.02 20.24 -1.81
N VAL A 227 10.69 19.01 -1.39
CA VAL A 227 9.31 18.61 -1.20
C VAL A 227 8.60 19.75 -0.45
N PRO A 228 7.48 20.26 -0.94
CA PRO A 228 6.84 21.46 -0.42
C PRO A 228 6.49 21.27 1.03
N PRO A 229 6.55 22.33 1.87
CA PRO A 229 6.18 22.22 3.28
C PRO A 229 4.78 21.61 3.48
N VAL A 230 3.81 21.97 2.62
CA VAL A 230 2.44 21.43 2.68
C VAL A 230 2.37 19.93 2.34
N VAL A 231 3.12 19.47 1.35
CA VAL A 231 3.16 18.04 0.96
C VAL A 231 3.87 17.23 2.04
N ARG A 232 4.96 17.74 2.61
CA ARG A 232 5.63 17.12 3.77
C ARG A 232 4.71 17.03 4.98
N GLN A 233 3.95 18.09 5.25
CA GLN A 233 2.98 18.10 6.34
C GLN A 233 1.87 17.06 6.10
N ASN A 234 1.35 16.96 4.87
CA ASN A 234 0.34 15.98 4.52
C ASN A 234 0.90 14.54 4.54
N GLU A 235 2.13 14.31 4.09
CA GLU A 235 2.81 13.02 4.20
C GLU A 235 2.98 12.63 5.67
N ALA A 236 3.44 13.55 6.53
CA ALA A 236 3.59 13.31 7.96
C ALA A 236 2.25 12.97 8.62
N ARG A 237 1.19 13.73 8.31
CA ARG A 237 -0.18 13.43 8.76
C ARG A 237 -0.60 12.04 8.30
N TRP A 238 -0.52 11.76 7.00
CA TRP A 238 -0.92 10.48 6.44
C TRP A 238 -0.20 9.32 7.11
N LEU A 239 1.12 9.43 7.28
CA LEU A 239 1.93 8.41 7.97
C LEU A 239 1.49 8.19 9.41
N ALA A 240 1.06 9.25 10.11
CA ALA A 240 0.56 9.17 11.48
C ALA A 240 -0.74 8.36 11.58
N VAL A 241 -1.64 8.42 10.58
CA VAL A 241 -2.86 7.58 10.59
C VAL A 241 -2.75 6.27 9.88
N GLU A 242 -1.83 6.13 8.94
CA GLU A 242 -1.77 4.93 8.14
C GLU A 242 -1.72 3.67 9.00
N LYS A 243 -0.95 3.67 10.10
CA LYS A 243 -0.94 2.55 11.03
C LYS A 243 -2.32 2.27 11.65
N GLU A 244 -2.97 3.31 12.18
CA GLU A 244 -4.30 3.21 12.79
C GLU A 244 -5.36 2.75 11.78
N LEU A 245 -5.27 3.19 10.53
CA LEU A 245 -6.12 2.73 9.44
C LEU A 245 -5.97 1.24 9.19
N TYR A 246 -4.74 0.74 9.14
CA TYR A 246 -4.48 -0.69 8.93
C TYR A 246 -5.05 -1.54 10.06
N LEU A 247 -4.79 -1.14 11.31
CA LEU A 247 -5.31 -1.82 12.50
C LEU A 247 -6.84 -1.81 12.55
N GLU A 248 -7.46 -0.67 12.23
CA GLU A 248 -8.91 -0.54 12.21
C GLU A 248 -9.56 -1.38 11.10
N ILE A 249 -8.94 -1.47 9.92
CA ILE A 249 -9.39 -2.37 8.84
C ILE A 249 -9.38 -3.82 9.32
N GLU A 250 -8.30 -4.30 9.93
CA GLU A 250 -8.24 -5.67 10.46
C GLU A 250 -9.27 -5.91 11.57
N ARG A 251 -9.49 -4.92 12.44
CA ARG A 251 -10.53 -4.98 13.48
C ARG A 251 -11.93 -5.12 12.87
N GLN A 252 -12.27 -4.34 11.85
CA GLN A 252 -13.57 -4.43 11.17
C GLN A 252 -13.75 -5.77 10.46
N PHE A 253 -12.72 -6.26 9.77
CA PHE A 253 -12.75 -7.60 9.15
C PHE A 253 -12.99 -8.69 10.19
N SER A 254 -12.27 -8.62 11.31
CA SER A 254 -12.41 -9.58 12.41
C SER A 254 -13.82 -9.56 13.01
N ALA A 255 -14.39 -8.37 13.22
CA ALA A 255 -15.76 -8.20 13.71
C ALA A 255 -16.81 -8.78 12.75
N LEU A 256 -16.51 -8.80 11.44
CA LEU A 256 -17.35 -9.41 10.40
C LEU A 256 -17.10 -10.93 10.24
N GLY A 257 -16.19 -11.53 11.03
CA GLY A 257 -15.85 -12.95 10.97
C GLY A 257 -14.86 -13.32 9.86
N TYR A 258 -14.08 -12.35 9.38
CA TYR A 258 -13.04 -12.54 8.37
C TYR A 258 -11.65 -12.35 8.99
N ASN A 259 -10.71 -13.20 8.61
CA ASN A 259 -9.30 -12.94 8.82
C ASN A 259 -8.77 -12.11 7.67
N LEU A 260 -8.13 -10.98 7.96
CA LEU A 260 -7.42 -10.21 6.95
C LEU A 260 -6.27 -11.06 6.38
N THR A 261 -6.21 -11.20 5.06
CA THR A 261 -5.17 -11.96 4.34
C THR A 261 -4.33 -11.10 3.41
N GLY A 262 -4.86 -9.94 3.00
CA GLY A 262 -4.16 -8.99 2.17
C GLY A 262 -4.64 -7.57 2.47
N LEU A 263 -3.72 -6.63 2.57
CA LEU A 263 -4.06 -5.21 2.64
C LEU A 263 -3.07 -4.41 1.81
N ARG A 264 -3.60 -3.62 0.88
CA ARG A 264 -2.86 -2.64 0.09
C ARG A 264 -3.51 -1.30 0.28
N VAL A 265 -2.71 -0.29 0.58
CA VAL A 265 -3.18 1.08 0.65
C VAL A 265 -2.35 1.89 -0.32
N TYR A 266 -3.04 2.75 -1.06
CA TYR A 266 -2.54 3.63 -2.10
C TYR A 266 -2.80 5.06 -1.65
N GLU A 267 -1.76 5.88 -1.65
CA GLU A 267 -1.91 7.31 -1.41
C GLU A 267 -2.48 7.96 -2.66
N GLY A 268 -3.52 8.77 -2.48
CA GLY A 268 -3.99 9.69 -3.51
C GLY A 268 -3.08 10.93 -3.60
N PRO A 269 -3.36 11.83 -4.57
CA PRO A 269 -2.63 13.08 -4.73
C PRO A 269 -2.55 13.88 -3.43
N ALA A 270 -1.35 14.38 -3.14
CA ALA A 270 -1.03 15.15 -1.94
C ALA A 270 -1.42 14.52 -0.59
N MET A 271 -1.65 13.20 -0.55
CA MET A 271 -1.96 12.44 0.67
C MET A 271 -3.27 12.87 1.36
N THR A 272 -4.18 13.53 0.62
CA THR A 272 -5.47 14.01 1.13
C THR A 272 -6.62 13.03 0.85
N ALA A 273 -6.38 12.06 -0.02
CA ALA A 273 -7.27 10.95 -0.32
C ALA A 273 -6.43 9.69 -0.49
N GLY A 274 -7.09 8.54 -0.62
CA GLY A 274 -6.42 7.29 -0.94
C GLY A 274 -7.38 6.17 -1.23
N LEU A 275 -6.83 5.04 -1.65
CA LEU A 275 -7.58 3.81 -1.84
C LEU A 275 -6.98 2.75 -0.92
N ALA A 276 -7.81 1.97 -0.24
CA ALA A 276 -7.38 0.70 0.33
C ALA A 276 -8.05 -0.46 -0.40
N ARG A 277 -7.34 -1.56 -0.58
CA ARG A 277 -7.87 -2.85 -0.99
C ARG A 277 -7.56 -3.83 0.13
N ALA A 278 -8.61 -4.31 0.78
CA ALA A 278 -8.50 -5.30 1.84
C ALA A 278 -9.13 -6.61 1.36
N GLU A 279 -8.40 -7.70 1.56
CA GLU A 279 -8.79 -9.06 1.22
C GLU A 279 -8.87 -9.86 2.52
N GLY A 280 -9.98 -10.56 2.71
CA GLY A 280 -10.23 -11.35 3.89
C GLY A 280 -10.73 -12.75 3.56
N ARG A 281 -10.48 -13.67 4.46
CA ARG A 281 -10.93 -15.05 4.37
C ARG A 281 -11.86 -15.35 5.52
N LYS A 282 -13.09 -15.78 5.21
CA LYS A 282 -14.07 -16.10 6.25
C LYS A 282 -13.56 -17.27 7.08
N LEU A 283 -13.62 -17.13 8.40
CA LEU A 283 -13.34 -18.22 9.31
C LEU A 283 -14.56 -19.15 9.36
N GLY A 284 -14.50 -20.29 8.69
CA GLY A 284 -15.45 -21.36 8.93
C GLY A 284 -15.25 -21.91 10.34
N TRP A 285 -16.30 -21.97 11.16
CA TRP A 285 -16.24 -22.66 12.46
C TRP A 285 -15.89 -24.16 12.27
N ILE A 286 -16.35 -24.75 11.16
CA ILE A 286 -16.00 -26.11 10.73
C ILE A 286 -14.54 -26.20 10.29
N ASP A 287 -13.98 -25.20 9.59
CA ASP A 287 -12.57 -25.22 9.14
C ASP A 287 -11.58 -25.23 10.33
N LYS A 288 -12.00 -24.75 11.51
CA LYS A 288 -11.21 -24.86 12.75
C LYS A 288 -11.18 -26.29 13.30
N ILE A 289 -12.26 -27.05 13.12
CA ILE A 289 -12.43 -28.39 13.72
C ILE A 289 -11.97 -29.47 12.74
N TYR A 290 -12.36 -29.34 11.48
CA TYR A 290 -12.02 -30.27 10.42
C TYR A 290 -10.97 -29.60 9.54
N LYS A 291 -9.73 -30.10 9.59
CA LYS A 291 -8.70 -29.89 8.54
C LYS A 291 -9.10 -30.58 7.22
N SER A 292 -10.38 -30.50 6.87
CA SER A 292 -11.00 -31.11 5.72
C SER A 292 -10.40 -30.52 4.45
N ARG A 293 -10.00 -31.40 3.54
CA ARG A 293 -9.40 -31.04 2.26
C ARG A 293 -10.49 -30.43 1.37
N ARG A 294 -10.33 -29.14 1.00
CA ARG A 294 -11.07 -28.40 -0.06
C ARG A 294 -12.51 -27.93 0.23
N THR A 295 -12.80 -27.41 1.42
CA THR A 295 -13.96 -26.52 1.54
C THR A 295 -13.70 -25.22 0.77
N ASP A 296 -14.65 -24.79 -0.06
CA ASP A 296 -14.61 -23.53 -0.82
C ASP A 296 -14.47 -22.35 0.14
N TRP A 297 -13.25 -21.86 0.30
CA TRP A 297 -12.97 -20.73 1.16
C TRP A 297 -13.68 -19.52 0.61
N LYS A 298 -14.58 -18.94 1.40
CA LYS A 298 -15.21 -17.66 1.06
C LYS A 298 -14.18 -16.55 1.27
N THR A 299 -13.50 -16.18 0.19
CA THR A 299 -12.72 -14.95 0.13
C THR A 299 -13.66 -13.78 -0.07
N SER A 300 -13.35 -12.67 0.57
CA SER A 300 -14.00 -11.39 0.34
C SER A 300 -12.94 -10.35 0.05
N GLN A 301 -13.30 -9.38 -0.77
CA GLN A 301 -12.48 -8.25 -1.10
C GLN A 301 -13.33 -7.00 -0.96
N VAL A 302 -12.78 -5.97 -0.33
CA VAL A 302 -13.37 -4.64 -0.25
C VAL A 302 -12.34 -3.62 -0.71
N ASP A 303 -12.78 -2.75 -1.61
CA ASP A 303 -12.05 -1.56 -2.00
C ASP A 303 -12.66 -0.39 -1.20
N LEU A 304 -11.83 0.35 -0.45
CA LEU A 304 -12.23 1.47 0.41
C LEU A 304 -11.71 2.78 -0.18
N LYS A 305 -12.59 3.77 -0.33
CA LYS A 305 -12.21 5.17 -0.57
C LYS A 305 -11.83 5.80 0.75
N ILE A 306 -10.69 6.48 0.81
CA ILE A 306 -10.18 7.17 1.99
C ILE A 306 -10.19 8.66 1.68
N ASP A 307 -10.80 9.45 2.54
CA ASP A 307 -10.88 10.89 2.43
C ASP A 307 -10.41 11.56 3.72
N TYR A 308 -9.56 12.58 3.59
CA TYR A 308 -9.23 13.48 4.68
C TYR A 308 -10.40 14.41 4.95
N LEU A 309 -10.85 14.46 6.21
CA LEU A 309 -11.97 15.32 6.59
C LEU A 309 -11.53 16.61 7.29
N GLY A 310 -10.24 16.78 7.61
CA GLY A 310 -9.73 17.85 8.48
C GLY A 310 -9.41 17.36 9.88
N ASP A 311 -8.72 18.18 10.69
CA ASP A 311 -8.38 17.91 12.10
C ASP A 311 -7.72 16.55 12.36
N ASP A 312 -6.88 16.12 11.40
CA ASP A 312 -6.19 14.82 11.41
C ASP A 312 -7.15 13.62 11.47
N VAL A 313 -8.38 13.79 10.96
CA VAL A 313 -9.40 12.75 10.84
C VAL A 313 -9.52 12.30 9.39
N TRP A 314 -9.41 10.99 9.18
CA TRP A 314 -9.70 10.35 7.90
C TRP A 314 -10.91 9.43 8.02
N TYR A 315 -11.65 9.36 6.93
CA TYR A 315 -12.81 8.52 6.76
C TYR A 315 -12.59 7.57 5.62
N ALA A 316 -12.77 6.28 5.86
CA ALA A 316 -12.65 5.25 4.85
C ALA A 316 -13.97 4.48 4.71
N VAL A 317 -14.47 4.31 3.50
CA VAL A 317 -15.75 3.63 3.23
C VAL A 317 -15.67 2.74 2.00
N SER A 318 -16.38 1.61 2.02
CA SER A 318 -16.53 0.72 0.87
C SER A 318 -16.95 1.48 -0.38
N ASP A 319 -16.23 1.27 -1.48
CA ASP A 319 -16.54 1.84 -2.78
C ASP A 319 -17.55 0.94 -3.53
N PRO A 320 -18.83 1.35 -3.65
CA PRO A 320 -19.83 0.55 -4.34
C PRO A 320 -19.54 0.37 -5.84
N ASN A 321 -18.71 1.23 -6.44
CA ASN A 321 -18.39 1.18 -7.86
C ASN A 321 -17.26 0.18 -8.17
N ARG A 322 -16.50 -0.23 -7.16
CA ARG A 322 -15.35 -1.15 -7.30
C ARG A 322 -15.68 -2.56 -6.82
N ARG A 323 -16.93 -2.99 -6.97
CA ARG A 323 -17.36 -4.34 -6.59
C ARG A 323 -16.52 -5.39 -7.32
N SER A 324 -15.63 -6.03 -6.56
CA SER A 324 -14.91 -7.22 -6.98
C SER A 324 -15.92 -8.35 -7.22
N TRP A 325 -15.84 -9.01 -8.37
CA TRP A 325 -16.74 -10.10 -8.79
C TRP A 325 -16.47 -11.43 -8.07
N ILE A 326 -15.64 -11.42 -7.02
CA ILE A 326 -15.41 -12.61 -6.20
C ILE A 326 -16.71 -12.91 -5.46
N ARG A 327 -17.27 -14.10 -5.75
CA ARG A 327 -18.69 -14.49 -5.75
C ARG A 327 -19.52 -14.29 -4.47
N ASP A 328 -19.01 -13.76 -3.37
CA ASP A 328 -19.75 -13.79 -2.10
C ASP A 328 -19.58 -12.51 -1.27
N LYS A 329 -20.58 -11.62 -1.37
CA LYS A 329 -20.83 -10.42 -0.53
C LYS A 329 -19.75 -9.33 -0.56
N CYS A 330 -20.19 -8.14 -0.96
CA CYS A 330 -19.45 -6.91 -0.73
C CYS A 330 -19.55 -6.57 0.77
N LEU A 331 -18.42 -6.43 1.46
CA LEU A 331 -18.42 -5.98 2.85
C LEU A 331 -18.71 -4.49 2.86
N ASP A 332 -19.72 -4.09 3.64
CA ASP A 332 -19.99 -2.68 3.93
C ASP A 332 -19.16 -2.28 5.15
N VAL A 333 -18.05 -1.59 4.89
CA VAL A 333 -17.05 -1.21 5.87
C VAL A 333 -17.02 0.30 5.92
N GLU A 334 -17.19 0.84 7.12
CA GLU A 334 -17.12 2.27 7.41
C GLU A 334 -16.16 2.50 8.57
N ILE A 335 -15.09 3.23 8.30
CA ILE A 335 -13.96 3.42 9.20
C ILE A 335 -13.73 4.91 9.40
N LEU A 336 -13.45 5.28 10.64
CA LEU A 336 -13.05 6.63 11.00
C LEU A 336 -11.83 6.53 11.92
N VAL A 337 -10.74 7.16 11.51
CA VAL A 337 -9.45 7.12 12.18
C VAL A 337 -8.93 8.54 12.40
N LYS A 338 -8.18 8.73 13.49
CA LYS A 338 -7.57 10.00 13.85
C LYS A 338 -6.08 9.77 14.14
N ALA A 339 -5.21 10.69 13.76
CA ALA A 339 -3.76 10.54 13.94
C ALA A 339 -3.37 10.30 15.40
N GLU A 340 -3.98 11.06 16.29
CA GLU A 340 -3.65 10.99 17.71
C GLU A 340 -4.91 11.01 18.57
N GLY A 341 -4.95 10.04 19.49
CA GLY A 341 -6.00 9.87 20.47
C GLY A 341 -7.29 9.27 19.92
N THR A 342 -8.31 9.23 20.76
CA THR A 342 -9.64 8.73 20.39
C THR A 342 -10.63 9.87 20.23
N LEU A 343 -11.54 9.74 19.28
CA LEU A 343 -12.66 10.67 19.15
C LEU A 343 -13.71 10.36 20.21
N SER A 344 -14.20 11.40 20.90
CA SER A 344 -15.37 11.25 21.77
C SER A 344 -16.56 10.73 20.95
N ARG A 345 -17.47 9.98 21.60
CA ARG A 345 -18.64 9.39 20.93
C ARG A 345 -19.48 10.42 20.17
N LYS A 346 -19.62 11.63 20.73
CA LYS A 346 -20.34 12.76 20.09
C LYS A 346 -19.63 13.22 18.81
N LYS A 347 -18.33 13.53 18.89
CA LYS A 347 -17.53 13.96 17.72
C LYS A 347 -17.48 12.86 16.66
N ARG A 348 -17.33 11.59 17.05
CA ARG A 348 -17.33 10.45 16.12
C ARG A 348 -18.59 10.40 15.25
N LYS A 349 -19.77 10.61 15.83
CA LYS A 349 -21.04 10.66 15.05
C LYS A 349 -21.05 11.82 14.05
N GLU A 350 -20.58 12.99 14.45
CA GLU A 350 -20.49 14.16 13.59
C GLU A 350 -19.54 13.94 12.41
N TRP A 351 -18.35 13.38 12.68
CA TRP A 351 -17.37 13.06 11.65
C TRP A 351 -17.84 11.96 10.70
N ILE A 352 -18.52 10.92 11.20
CA ILE A 352 -19.15 9.92 10.33
C ILE A 352 -20.17 10.58 9.40
N ARG A 353 -21.01 11.48 9.92
CA ARG A 353 -21.95 12.24 9.07
C ARG A 353 -21.22 13.05 8.00
N LYS A 354 -20.14 13.77 8.37
CA LYS A 354 -19.31 14.53 7.44
C LYS A 354 -18.68 13.62 6.37
N GLY A 355 -18.13 12.48 6.78
CA GLY A 355 -17.55 11.47 5.90
C GLY A 355 -18.55 10.91 4.90
N ARG A 356 -19.75 10.52 5.36
CA ARG A 356 -20.84 10.07 4.46
C ARG A 356 -21.25 11.15 3.47
N MET A 357 -21.29 12.42 3.89
CA MET A 357 -21.59 13.53 2.98
C MET A 357 -20.48 13.78 1.96
N ALA A 358 -19.22 13.53 2.32
CA ALA A 358 -18.08 13.62 1.42
C ALA A 358 -18.04 12.44 0.42
N ALA A 359 -18.34 11.23 0.89
CA ALA A 359 -18.35 10.02 0.08
C ALA A 359 -19.59 9.87 -0.80
N LYS A 360 -20.73 10.49 -0.42
CA LYS A 360 -21.92 10.51 -1.27
C LYS A 360 -21.55 11.16 -2.59
N ILE A 361 -21.63 10.39 -3.67
CA ILE A 361 -21.48 10.89 -5.03
C ILE A 361 -22.52 11.99 -5.18
N ARG A 362 -22.07 13.24 -5.11
CA ARG A 362 -22.94 14.37 -5.43
C ARG A 362 -23.31 14.20 -6.90
N PRO A 363 -24.60 14.23 -7.27
CA PRO A 363 -24.97 14.37 -8.67
C PRO A 363 -24.25 15.64 -9.13
N GLU A 364 -23.27 15.44 -10.01
CA GLU A 364 -22.43 16.56 -10.41
C GLU A 364 -23.29 17.52 -11.17
N GLN A 365 -23.36 18.75 -10.68
CA GLN A 365 -23.78 19.82 -11.54
C GLN A 365 -22.78 19.88 -12.71
N PRO A 366 -23.27 19.95 -13.95
CA PRO A 366 -22.40 20.10 -15.10
C PRO A 366 -21.58 21.38 -14.91
N SER A 367 -20.27 21.20 -14.81
CA SER A 367 -19.31 22.30 -14.75
C SER A 367 -19.34 23.08 -16.07
N PRO A 368 -19.31 24.42 -16.05
CA PRO A 368 -19.23 25.21 -17.29
C PRO A 368 -17.93 24.97 -18.06
N TRP A 369 -16.92 24.36 -17.42
CA TRP A 369 -15.65 23.99 -18.03
C TRP A 369 -15.60 22.53 -18.48
N ARG A 370 -16.78 21.91 -18.70
CA ARG A 370 -16.95 20.57 -19.27
C ARG A 370 -17.35 20.66 -20.73
N ALA A 371 -16.63 19.94 -21.58
CA ALA A 371 -16.99 19.72 -22.97
C ALA A 371 -17.31 18.23 -23.19
N THR A 372 -18.39 17.93 -23.90
CA THR A 372 -18.71 16.57 -24.37
C THR A 372 -18.37 16.45 -25.84
N LEU A 373 -17.53 15.49 -26.18
CA LEU A 373 -17.11 15.17 -27.54
C LEU A 373 -18.19 14.36 -28.26
N ASP A 374 -18.14 14.32 -29.59
CA ASP A 374 -19.13 13.62 -30.44
C ASP A 374 -19.25 12.12 -30.13
N ASN A 375 -18.20 11.50 -29.58
CA ASN A 375 -18.21 10.11 -29.15
C ASN A 375 -18.79 9.90 -27.73
N GLY A 376 -19.37 10.93 -27.13
CA GLY A 376 -19.99 10.92 -25.80
C GLY A 376 -19.02 11.04 -24.63
N ILE A 377 -17.69 11.08 -24.87
CA ILE A 377 -16.70 11.32 -23.82
C ILE A 377 -16.81 12.78 -23.37
N SER A 378 -16.89 13.01 -22.07
CA SER A 378 -16.82 14.37 -21.51
C SER A 378 -15.46 14.63 -20.87
N VAL A 379 -14.88 15.80 -21.11
CA VAL A 379 -13.63 16.28 -20.52
C VAL A 379 -13.92 17.57 -19.77
N GLU A 380 -13.51 17.66 -18.51
CA GLU A 380 -13.72 18.80 -17.64
C GLU A 380 -12.37 19.33 -17.14
N LEU A 381 -12.07 20.60 -17.36
CA LEU A 381 -10.87 21.22 -16.79
C LEU A 381 -11.08 21.41 -15.27
N ILE A 382 -10.13 20.89 -14.48
CA ILE A 382 -10.19 20.92 -13.02
C ILE A 382 -9.28 22.00 -12.47
N GLY A 383 -8.07 22.11 -13.01
CA GLY A 383 -7.17 23.17 -12.65
C GLY A 383 -5.89 23.21 -13.47
N ILE A 384 -5.13 24.27 -13.25
CA ILE A 384 -3.86 24.57 -13.88
C ILE A 384 -2.89 24.95 -12.78
N CYS A 385 -1.62 24.57 -12.91
CA CYS A 385 -0.55 25.13 -12.11
C CYS A 385 0.69 25.34 -12.98
N PHE A 386 1.68 26.07 -12.47
CA PHE A 386 2.99 26.08 -13.14
C PHE A 386 3.67 24.72 -13.02
N CYS A 387 4.51 24.39 -13.99
CA CYS A 387 5.30 23.17 -14.02
C CYS A 387 6.72 23.42 -13.45
N PRO A 388 7.25 22.54 -12.59
CA PRO A 388 6.55 21.38 -12.01
C PRO A 388 5.45 21.83 -11.04
N SER A 389 4.38 21.05 -10.96
CA SER A 389 3.30 21.21 -9.98
C SER A 389 3.76 21.12 -8.52
N ASP A 390 4.98 20.62 -8.29
CA ASP A 390 5.56 20.50 -6.96
C ASP A 390 5.65 21.84 -6.22
N GLY A 391 4.85 21.98 -5.17
CA GLY A 391 4.85 23.12 -4.25
C GLY A 391 4.15 24.36 -4.73
N ARG A 392 3.42 24.21 -5.83
CA ARG A 392 2.71 25.31 -6.45
C ARG A 392 1.23 25.19 -6.18
N GLU A 393 0.59 26.36 -6.11
CA GLU A 393 -0.85 26.45 -6.02
C GLU A 393 -1.47 25.98 -7.33
N TRP A 394 -2.60 25.29 -7.21
CA TRP A 394 -3.44 24.97 -8.34
C TRP A 394 -4.57 25.97 -8.41
N TRP A 395 -4.81 26.50 -9.61
CA TRP A 395 -5.91 27.39 -9.88
C TRP A 395 -7.02 26.62 -10.58
N GLY A 396 -8.25 26.79 -10.12
CA GLY A 396 -9.44 26.37 -10.83
C GLY A 396 -9.57 27.11 -12.16
N PRO A 397 -10.42 26.62 -13.06
CA PRO A 397 -10.63 27.25 -14.36
C PRO A 397 -11.30 28.64 -14.29
N ASP A 398 -11.82 29.02 -13.12
CA ASP A 398 -12.29 30.37 -12.78
C ASP A 398 -11.20 31.29 -12.21
N GLY A 399 -9.97 30.79 -12.07
CA GLY A 399 -8.83 31.50 -11.47
C GLY A 399 -8.77 31.44 -9.95
N SER A 400 -9.75 30.81 -9.28
CA SER A 400 -9.72 30.64 -7.83
C SER A 400 -8.65 29.61 -7.41
N ILE A 401 -8.05 29.78 -6.23
CA ILE A 401 -7.11 28.78 -5.69
C ILE A 401 -7.89 27.55 -5.24
N LEU A 402 -7.47 26.36 -5.68
CA LEU A 402 -8.02 25.09 -5.21
C LEU A 402 -7.51 24.79 -3.79
N ASP A 403 -8.41 24.34 -2.92
CA ASP A 403 -8.09 23.88 -1.56
C ASP A 403 -7.54 22.44 -1.53
N TYR A 404 -7.39 21.82 -2.69
CA TYR A 404 -6.79 20.51 -2.89
C TYR A 404 -5.87 20.49 -4.11
N ILE A 405 -4.93 19.56 -4.11
CA ILE A 405 -4.01 19.33 -5.21
C ILE A 405 -4.62 18.21 -6.07
N PRO A 406 -5.13 18.48 -7.28
CA PRO A 406 -5.74 17.46 -8.14
C PRO A 406 -4.72 16.42 -8.57
N TYR A 407 -3.43 16.79 -8.63
CA TYR A 407 -2.35 15.93 -9.07
C TYR A 407 -0.97 16.45 -8.67
N TYR A 408 0.03 15.55 -8.63
CA TYR A 408 1.39 15.84 -8.18
C TYR A 408 2.43 15.23 -9.14
N ILE A 409 3.24 16.09 -9.77
CA ILE A 409 4.47 15.73 -10.47
C ILE A 409 5.62 16.48 -9.81
N SER A 410 6.66 15.75 -9.43
CA SER A 410 7.90 16.34 -8.93
C SER A 410 8.88 16.65 -10.07
N THR A 411 8.88 15.85 -11.14
CA THR A 411 9.84 16.00 -12.24
C THR A 411 9.65 17.30 -13.01
N THR A 412 10.68 18.15 -13.01
CA THR A 412 10.78 19.34 -13.86
C THR A 412 10.90 18.93 -15.33
N TYR A 413 10.06 19.48 -16.20
CA TYR A 413 10.31 19.42 -17.64
C TYR A 413 11.37 20.46 -18.02
N ARG A 414 12.34 20.09 -18.87
CA ARG A 414 13.31 21.05 -19.41
C ARG A 414 12.58 21.97 -20.39
N HIS A 415 12.40 23.21 -20.00
CA HIS A 415 11.95 24.29 -20.88
C HIS A 415 13.08 25.30 -21.06
N GLY A 416 13.03 26.08 -22.14
CA GLY A 416 13.95 27.18 -22.38
C GLY A 416 13.90 28.24 -21.28
N PRO A 417 14.93 29.08 -21.15
CA PRO A 417 14.97 30.15 -20.13
C PRO A 417 13.81 31.16 -20.26
N ASP A 418 13.26 31.32 -21.47
CA ASP A 418 12.18 32.26 -21.79
C ASP A 418 10.82 31.56 -21.97
N GLU A 419 10.72 30.33 -21.48
CA GLU A 419 9.52 29.51 -21.60
C GLU A 419 8.83 29.34 -20.25
N ARG A 420 7.49 29.38 -20.24
CA ARG A 420 6.70 29.03 -19.06
C ARG A 420 6.00 27.70 -19.30
N ALA A 421 6.29 26.72 -18.46
CA ALA A 421 5.61 25.45 -18.50
C ALA A 421 4.47 25.42 -17.47
N TYR A 422 3.34 24.83 -17.86
CA TYR A 422 2.16 24.63 -17.01
C TYR A 422 1.73 23.16 -17.01
N ASP A 423 1.30 22.66 -15.86
CA ASP A 423 0.62 21.37 -15.71
C ASP A 423 -0.90 21.62 -15.68
N PHE A 424 -1.66 20.81 -16.41
CA PHE A 424 -3.13 20.86 -16.43
C PHE A 424 -3.71 19.57 -15.88
N ALA A 425 -4.78 19.67 -15.09
CA ALA A 425 -5.56 18.54 -14.62
C ALA A 425 -6.95 18.58 -15.26
N TYR A 426 -7.31 17.52 -15.98
CA TYR A 426 -8.64 17.37 -16.59
C TYR A 426 -9.30 16.10 -16.11
N LYS A 427 -10.60 16.13 -15.87
CA LYS A 427 -11.42 14.95 -15.56
C LYS A 427 -12.15 14.45 -16.80
N VAL A 428 -11.92 13.19 -17.16
CA VAL A 428 -12.56 12.52 -18.30
C VAL A 428 -13.64 11.57 -17.78
N ILE A 429 -14.84 11.68 -18.35
CA ILE A 429 -16.03 10.88 -18.05
C ILE A 429 -16.43 10.15 -19.32
N TRP A 430 -16.56 8.84 -19.25
CA TRP A 430 -16.94 8.00 -20.38
C TRP A 430 -18.46 7.79 -20.40
N PRO A 431 -19.09 7.69 -21.58
CA PRO A 431 -20.50 7.36 -21.67
C PRO A 431 -20.73 5.91 -21.22
N ASP A 432 -21.95 5.63 -20.77
CA ASP A 432 -22.34 4.29 -20.36
C ASP A 432 -22.18 3.26 -21.48
N GLY A 433 -21.69 2.08 -21.13
CA GLY A 433 -21.57 0.96 -22.07
C GLY A 433 -20.33 0.95 -22.98
N MET A 434 -19.47 1.98 -22.96
CA MET A 434 -18.17 1.86 -23.65
C MET A 434 -17.32 0.72 -23.05
N PRO A 435 -16.64 -0.09 -23.88
CA PRO A 435 -15.82 -1.18 -23.39
C PRO A 435 -14.60 -0.63 -22.65
N GLN A 436 -14.65 -0.70 -21.32
CA GLN A 436 -13.56 -0.23 -20.46
C GLN A 436 -12.50 -1.32 -20.19
N ARG A 437 -12.68 -2.53 -20.72
CA ARG A 437 -11.76 -3.66 -20.47
C ARG A 437 -10.65 -3.73 -21.52
N GLY A 438 -9.41 -3.68 -21.07
CA GLY A 438 -8.27 -4.24 -21.79
C GLY A 438 -7.66 -3.36 -22.86
N TYR A 439 -8.36 -2.32 -23.33
CA TYR A 439 -7.69 -1.19 -23.96
C TYR A 439 -7.03 -0.37 -22.84
N SER A 440 -5.84 -0.78 -22.41
CA SER A 440 -4.87 0.25 -22.09
C SER A 440 -4.83 1.09 -23.36
N PHE A 441 -5.36 2.32 -23.33
CA PHE A 441 -5.09 3.23 -24.42
C PHE A 441 -3.61 3.07 -24.70
N GLY A 442 -3.27 2.80 -25.97
CA GLY A 442 -1.92 2.97 -26.45
C GLY A 442 -1.57 4.45 -26.38
N VAL A 443 -1.70 5.06 -25.19
CA VAL A 443 -0.77 6.02 -24.65
C VAL A 443 0.56 5.34 -24.88
N THR A 444 1.15 5.66 -26.03
CA THR A 444 2.39 5.07 -26.50
C THR A 444 3.37 5.14 -25.35
N GLU A 445 4.31 4.21 -25.29
CA GLU A 445 5.38 4.28 -24.29
C GLU A 445 6.01 5.69 -24.25
N TYR A 446 6.04 6.35 -25.41
CA TYR A 446 6.28 7.78 -25.58
C TYR A 446 5.39 8.68 -24.71
N ILE A 447 4.05 8.64 -24.80
CA ILE A 447 3.19 9.48 -23.94
C ILE A 447 3.35 9.10 -22.45
N ARG A 448 3.49 7.82 -22.07
CA ARG A 448 3.75 7.45 -20.66
C ARG A 448 5.07 8.02 -20.13
N HIS A 449 6.11 8.05 -20.97
CA HIS A 449 7.39 8.66 -20.64
C HIS A 449 7.34 10.19 -20.57
N HIS A 450 6.49 10.83 -21.40
CA HIS A 450 6.43 12.29 -21.50
C HIS A 450 5.39 12.93 -20.57
N THR A 451 4.31 12.22 -20.20
CA THR A 451 3.31 12.74 -19.25
C THR A 451 3.64 12.42 -17.79
N GLY A 452 4.73 11.70 -17.51
CA GLY A 452 5.25 11.45 -16.15
C GLY A 452 4.33 10.62 -15.22
N GLY A 453 3.09 10.35 -15.61
CA GLY A 453 2.11 9.62 -14.82
C GLY A 453 1.08 8.92 -15.68
N GLY A 454 0.74 7.68 -15.29
CA GLY A 454 -0.43 6.99 -15.80
C GLY A 454 -1.72 7.66 -15.36
N LEU A 455 -2.82 7.36 -16.05
CA LEU A 455 -4.17 7.77 -15.69
C LEU A 455 -4.50 7.26 -14.29
N LYS A 456 -4.66 8.18 -13.33
CA LYS A 456 -5.03 7.86 -11.95
C LYS A 456 -6.32 8.60 -11.59
N ASP A 457 -7.17 7.97 -10.80
CA ASP A 457 -8.26 8.68 -10.14
C ASP A 457 -7.74 9.52 -8.96
N ARG A 458 -8.62 10.28 -8.30
CA ARG A 458 -8.25 11.09 -7.12
C ARG A 458 -7.77 10.26 -5.92
N PHE A 459 -7.90 8.94 -5.97
CA PHE A 459 -7.46 8.02 -4.92
C PHE A 459 -6.14 7.33 -5.28
N GLY A 460 -5.52 7.71 -6.41
CA GLY A 460 -4.20 7.23 -6.83
C GLY A 460 -4.23 5.88 -7.54
N ASP A 461 -5.40 5.35 -7.88
CA ASP A 461 -5.52 4.05 -8.54
C ASP A 461 -5.46 4.15 -10.06
N ASP A 462 -4.62 3.30 -10.64
CA ASP A 462 -4.46 3.08 -12.08
C ASP A 462 -5.09 1.75 -12.55
N SER A 463 -5.57 0.91 -11.62
CA SER A 463 -5.66 -0.52 -11.86
C SER A 463 -6.96 -1.00 -12.50
N GLN A 464 -8.04 -0.21 -12.59
CA GLN A 464 -9.29 -0.65 -13.22
C GLN A 464 -10.13 0.45 -13.85
N PHE A 465 -10.02 0.59 -15.17
CA PHE A 465 -11.03 1.23 -16.02
C PHE A 465 -12.32 0.39 -15.99
N LYS A 466 -13.22 0.58 -15.02
CA LYS A 466 -14.58 -0.03 -15.00
C LYS A 466 -15.62 0.87 -14.28
N GLY A 467 -16.77 1.13 -14.91
CA GLY A 467 -17.86 2.00 -14.46
C GLY A 467 -17.72 3.47 -14.89
N HIS A 468 -18.70 4.32 -14.52
CA HIS A 468 -18.63 5.79 -14.62
C HIS A 468 -17.43 6.33 -13.83
N GLN A 469 -16.23 6.17 -14.36
CA GLN A 469 -15.01 6.57 -13.70
C GLN A 469 -14.47 7.83 -14.32
N ARG A 470 -14.01 8.68 -13.41
CA ARG A 470 -13.50 10.02 -13.63
C ARG A 470 -11.99 9.91 -13.70
N ILE A 471 -11.45 10.11 -14.89
CA ILE A 471 -10.02 9.93 -15.13
C ILE A 471 -9.35 11.29 -15.10
N TYR A 472 -8.28 11.46 -14.32
CA TYR A 472 -7.49 12.67 -14.43
C TYR A 472 -6.41 12.49 -15.51
N VAL A 473 -6.48 13.29 -16.58
CA VAL A 473 -5.47 13.35 -17.65
C VAL A 473 -4.63 14.59 -17.42
N PHE A 474 -3.32 14.46 -17.66
CA PHE A 474 -2.36 15.54 -17.45
C PHE A 474 -1.66 15.86 -18.76
N LYS A 475 -1.66 17.15 -19.08
CA LYS A 475 -0.93 17.68 -20.23
C LYS A 475 0.00 18.78 -19.73
N GLN A 476 1.19 18.82 -20.31
CA GLN A 476 2.10 19.94 -20.17
C GLN A 476 1.97 20.85 -21.37
N SER A 477 1.96 22.15 -21.14
CA SER A 477 2.05 23.15 -22.20
C SER A 477 3.19 24.11 -21.90
N VAL A 478 3.82 24.59 -22.96
CA VAL A 478 4.91 25.56 -22.89
C VAL A 478 4.49 26.79 -23.68
N GLU A 479 4.55 27.95 -23.04
CA GLU A 479 4.27 29.26 -23.64
C GLU A 479 5.59 30.04 -23.77
N LYS A 480 5.82 30.64 -24.93
CA LYS A 480 6.92 31.58 -25.16
C LYS A 480 6.43 32.98 -24.82
N THR A 481 7.14 33.67 -23.92
CA THR A 481 6.84 35.06 -23.55
C THR A 481 7.36 36.08 -24.55
#